data_AF-A0A8C8INR6-F1
#
_entry.id   AF-A0A8C8INR6-F1
#
_cell.length_a   1.000
_cell.length_b   1.000
_cell.length_c   1.000
_cell.angle_alpha   90.00
_cell.angle_beta   90.00
_cell.angle_gamma   90.00
#
_symmetry.space_group_name_H-M   'P 1'
#
loop_
_entity.id
_entity.type
_entity.pdbx_description
1 polymer ?
#
loop_
_entity_poly.entity_id
_entity_poly.type
_entity_poly.pdbx_seq_one_letter_code
_entity_poly.pdbx_strand_id
1 'polypeptide(L)'
;MMMKLKQNLLVACLVISSVTVFYLGRHAMECHHRIEERSSHSSTILRGSGPGGHNLSAPFVYNKDMPLVFIGGVPRSGTTLMRAMLDAHPEVRCGEETRVIPRILAMKQMWSRSGREKMRLDEAGVTDEVLDAAMQAFLLEIIVKHGEPANFLCNKDPFALKSLSYLAKIFPHAKFVLMIRDGRASVHSMISRKVTIAGFDLGSYRDCLTKWNRAIETMYTQCLDASDKCLPVHYEQLVLHPEKWMRTLLKFLDIPWNEAVLHHEELIGKAGGVSLSKVERSTDQVIKPVNVEALSKWVGKIPVDVLRDMPVIAPMLSRLGYDPHANPPNYGRPDPKVLDNTRRNKFLFKIDGLHRPNPDDAGPIVRYPIGLPITAECDTAWIRTRDCSDASCTEIECLRPLRHSVAQLPSSPILHIYQTDLYVRVLLL
;
A
#
# COMPACT_ATOMS: atom_id res chain seq x y z
N MET A 1 72.03 17.20 -42.73
CA MET A 1 71.01 16.20 -43.10
C MET A 1 70.17 15.73 -41.90
N MET A 2 70.77 15.43 -40.74
CA MET A 2 70.07 14.94 -39.54
C MET A 2 69.03 15.90 -38.91
N MET A 3 69.21 17.23 -38.97
CA MET A 3 68.23 18.18 -38.41
C MET A 3 66.89 18.18 -39.19
N LYS A 4 66.94 18.14 -40.54
CA LYS A 4 65.74 18.08 -41.37
C LYS A 4 64.96 16.78 -41.16
N LEU A 5 65.65 15.67 -40.93
CA LEU A 5 65.03 14.38 -40.62
C LEU A 5 64.29 14.40 -39.27
N LYS A 6 64.91 14.97 -38.22
CA LYS A 6 64.28 15.11 -36.90
C LYS A 6 63.05 16.02 -36.95
N GLN A 7 63.12 17.11 -37.71
CA GLN A 7 62.01 18.05 -37.84
C GLN A 7 60.83 17.44 -38.60
N ASN A 8 61.09 16.70 -39.69
CA ASN A 8 60.05 15.98 -40.43
C ASN A 8 59.38 14.88 -39.58
N LEU A 9 60.15 14.18 -38.74
CA LEU A 9 59.62 13.16 -37.85
C LEU A 9 58.70 13.77 -36.77
N LEU A 10 59.08 14.92 -36.21
CA LEU A 10 58.29 15.65 -35.22
C LEU A 10 56.95 16.13 -35.80
N VAL A 11 56.98 16.65 -37.03
CA VAL A 11 55.76 17.05 -37.75
C VAL A 11 54.87 15.84 -38.03
N ALA A 12 55.44 14.72 -38.46
CA ALA A 12 54.67 13.49 -38.68
C ALA A 12 54.01 12.98 -37.40
N CYS A 13 54.72 12.98 -36.26
CA CYS A 13 54.16 12.58 -34.97
C CYS A 13 53.01 13.51 -34.52
N LEU A 14 53.13 14.82 -34.73
CA LEU A 14 52.07 15.79 -34.43
C LEU A 14 50.83 15.61 -35.31
N VAL A 15 51.02 15.30 -36.58
CA VAL A 15 49.90 15.02 -37.49
C VAL A 15 49.20 13.72 -37.08
N ILE A 16 49.95 12.66 -36.80
CA ILE A 16 49.37 11.38 -36.37
C ILE A 16 48.63 11.52 -35.04
N SER A 17 49.19 12.23 -34.06
CA SER A 17 48.54 12.42 -32.77
C SER A 17 47.24 13.23 -32.90
N SER A 18 47.24 14.31 -33.69
CA SER A 18 46.04 15.13 -33.90
C SER A 18 44.93 14.37 -34.62
N VAL A 19 45.25 13.58 -35.65
CA VAL A 19 44.29 12.70 -36.34
C VAL A 19 43.72 11.64 -35.39
N THR A 20 44.56 11.07 -34.53
CA THR A 20 44.12 10.05 -33.56
C THR A 20 43.17 10.64 -32.53
N VAL A 21 43.50 11.81 -31.97
CA VAL A 21 42.63 12.53 -31.01
C VAL A 21 41.30 12.91 -31.66
N PHE A 22 41.32 13.36 -32.92
CA PHE A 22 40.09 13.69 -33.65
C PHE A 22 39.21 12.45 -33.91
N TYR A 23 39.80 11.32 -34.29
CA TYR A 23 39.07 10.07 -34.49
C TYR A 23 38.47 9.53 -33.18
N LEU A 24 39.23 9.56 -32.08
CA LEU A 24 38.73 9.16 -30.76
C LEU A 24 37.61 10.09 -30.29
N GLY A 25 37.72 11.40 -30.53
CA GLY A 25 36.68 12.38 -30.22
C GLY A 25 35.39 12.13 -30.99
N ARG A 26 35.46 11.81 -32.29
CA ARG A 26 34.27 11.45 -33.09
C ARG A 26 33.60 10.17 -32.60
N HIS A 27 34.38 9.14 -32.26
CA HIS A 27 33.83 7.90 -31.71
C HIS A 27 33.18 8.10 -30.33
N ALA A 28 33.75 8.96 -29.47
CA ALA A 28 33.16 9.30 -28.19
C ALA A 28 31.81 10.01 -28.34
N MET A 29 31.69 10.94 -29.31
CA MET A 29 30.42 11.64 -29.57
C MET A 29 29.35 10.73 -30.17
N GLU A 30 29.70 9.82 -31.08
CA GLU A 30 28.76 8.82 -31.64
C GLU A 30 28.27 7.84 -30.56
N CYS A 31 29.14 7.41 -29.64
CA CYS A 31 28.74 6.61 -28.49
C CYS A 31 27.79 7.37 -27.56
N HIS A 32 28.05 8.66 -27.31
CA HIS A 32 27.19 9.48 -26.45
C HIS A 32 25.79 9.64 -27.06
N HIS A 33 25.72 9.93 -28.37
CA HIS A 33 24.44 10.09 -29.08
C HIS A 33 23.61 8.80 -29.09
N ARG A 34 24.24 7.63 -29.26
CA ARG A 34 23.53 6.33 -29.21
C ARG A 34 23.05 5.93 -27.81
N ILE A 35 23.73 6.40 -26.76
CA ILE A 35 23.30 6.20 -25.37
C ILE A 35 22.07 7.06 -25.07
N GLU A 36 22.03 8.30 -25.54
CA GLU A 36 20.86 9.18 -25.42
C GLU A 36 19.64 8.63 -26.18
N GLU A 37 19.83 8.10 -27.39
CA GLU A 37 18.73 7.50 -28.18
C GLU A 37 18.18 6.19 -27.57
N ARG A 38 19.01 5.39 -26.88
CA ARG A 38 18.55 4.18 -26.18
C ARG A 38 17.90 4.47 -24.83
N SER A 39 18.35 5.51 -24.11
CA SER A 39 17.73 5.94 -22.86
C SER A 39 16.29 6.45 -23.05
N SER A 40 15.98 7.02 -24.23
CA SER A 40 14.64 7.56 -24.52
C SER A 40 13.60 6.47 -24.88
N HIS A 41 14.04 5.25 -25.23
CA HIS A 41 13.15 4.18 -25.70
C HIS A 41 12.64 3.21 -24.61
N SER A 42 13.04 3.35 -23.35
CA SER A 42 12.51 2.52 -22.25
C SER A 42 11.31 3.19 -21.56
N SER A 43 10.30 3.54 -22.35
CA SER A 43 9.03 4.05 -21.84
C SER A 43 7.92 3.03 -22.04
N THR A 44 7.27 2.62 -20.95
CA THR A 44 6.09 1.74 -21.04
C THR A 44 4.85 2.59 -21.29
N ILE A 45 4.20 2.37 -22.44
CA ILE A 45 2.98 3.08 -22.82
C ILE A 45 1.77 2.18 -22.52
N LEU A 46 0.85 2.65 -21.67
CA LEU A 46 -0.43 1.98 -21.40
C LEU A 46 -1.60 2.88 -21.78
N ARG A 47 -2.58 2.35 -22.51
CA ARG A 47 -3.86 3.02 -22.76
C ARG A 47 -4.85 2.61 -21.66
N GLY A 48 -5.29 3.56 -20.84
CA GLY A 48 -6.29 3.33 -19.81
C GLY A 48 -7.69 3.76 -20.25
N SER A 49 -8.71 3.01 -19.82
CA SER A 49 -10.11 3.40 -19.90
C SER A 49 -10.48 4.06 -18.56
N GLY A 50 -10.66 5.38 -18.52
CA GLY A 50 -10.96 6.09 -17.28
C GLY A 50 -12.34 5.75 -16.69
N PRO A 51 -12.55 5.86 -15.37
CA PRO A 51 -13.87 5.70 -14.77
C PRO A 51 -14.73 6.92 -15.11
N GLY A 52 -15.69 6.72 -16.01
CA GLY A 52 -16.67 7.74 -16.42
C GLY A 52 -16.36 8.36 -17.78
N GLY A 53 -16.58 7.62 -18.87
CA GLY A 53 -16.94 8.11 -20.21
C GLY A 53 -16.07 9.15 -20.92
N HIS A 54 -15.04 9.70 -20.28
CA HIS A 54 -14.13 10.68 -20.81
C HIS A 54 -12.91 9.92 -21.34
N ASN A 55 -12.74 9.93 -22.66
CA ASN A 55 -11.49 9.53 -23.30
C ASN A 55 -10.32 10.24 -22.62
N LEU A 56 -9.49 9.51 -21.87
CA LEU A 56 -8.16 9.98 -21.52
C LEU A 56 -7.40 10.10 -22.84
N SER A 57 -7.34 11.31 -23.38
CA SER A 57 -6.79 11.61 -24.70
C SER A 57 -5.28 11.46 -24.80
N ALA A 58 -4.59 11.15 -23.69
CA ALA A 58 -3.15 10.88 -23.66
C ALA A 58 -2.87 9.51 -23.01
N PRO A 59 -2.00 8.68 -23.61
CA PRO A 59 -1.59 7.42 -23.00
C PRO A 59 -0.69 7.67 -21.78
N PHE A 60 -0.74 6.77 -20.79
CA PHE A 60 0.18 6.81 -19.66
C PHE A 60 1.58 6.42 -20.12
N VAL A 61 2.58 7.23 -19.76
CA VAL A 61 3.99 7.01 -20.09
C VAL A 61 4.77 6.82 -18.80
N TYR A 62 5.36 5.65 -18.61
CA TYR A 62 6.12 5.30 -17.42
C TYR A 62 7.60 5.10 -17.74
N ASN A 63 8.48 5.68 -16.92
CA ASN A 63 9.94 5.56 -17.04
C ASN A 63 10.61 5.70 -15.67
N LYS A 64 11.94 5.59 -15.60
CA LYS A 64 12.71 5.65 -14.33
C LYS A 64 12.69 7.02 -13.63
N ASP A 65 12.34 8.09 -14.35
CA ASP A 65 12.35 9.46 -13.84
C ASP A 65 10.95 9.91 -13.38
N MET A 66 9.95 9.03 -13.43
CA MET A 66 8.60 9.32 -12.95
C MET A 66 8.54 9.47 -11.41
N PRO A 67 7.58 10.24 -10.87
CA PRO A 67 7.43 10.43 -9.43
C PRO A 67 6.78 9.21 -8.75
N LEU A 68 7.57 8.18 -8.47
CA LEU A 68 7.11 6.99 -7.74
C LEU A 68 6.95 7.27 -6.24
N VAL A 69 5.94 6.65 -5.63
CA VAL A 69 5.75 6.69 -4.16
C VAL A 69 6.05 5.32 -3.56
N PHE A 70 6.99 5.23 -2.63
CA PHE A 70 7.28 3.99 -1.90
C PHE A 70 6.83 4.10 -0.45
N ILE A 71 5.88 3.26 -0.05
CA ILE A 71 5.37 3.19 1.33
C ILE A 71 5.96 1.96 2.01
N GLY A 72 6.52 2.13 3.19
CA GLY A 72 6.99 1.00 3.98
C GLY A 72 7.13 1.30 5.46
N GLY A 73 7.99 0.54 6.12
CA GLY A 73 8.11 0.49 7.58
C GLY A 73 8.01 -0.95 8.08
N VAL A 74 8.11 -1.16 9.40
CA VAL A 74 7.97 -2.52 9.93
C VAL A 74 6.53 -3.00 9.70
N PRO A 75 6.29 -4.24 9.23
CA PRO A 75 4.93 -4.77 9.13
C PRO A 75 4.13 -4.54 10.42
N ARG A 76 2.81 -4.36 10.27
CA ARG A 76 1.88 -4.01 11.36
C ARG A 76 1.96 -2.56 11.87
N SER A 77 2.65 -1.68 11.14
CA SER A 77 2.74 -0.24 11.45
C SER A 77 1.75 0.64 10.67
N GLY A 78 0.67 0.07 10.11
CA GLY A 78 -0.35 0.83 9.37
C GLY A 78 -0.05 1.06 7.88
N THR A 79 0.94 0.38 7.29
CA THR A 79 1.30 0.52 5.88
C THR A 79 0.17 0.22 4.90
N THR A 80 -0.66 -0.80 5.16
CA THR A 80 -1.84 -1.08 4.32
C THR A 80 -2.92 0.00 4.46
N LEU A 81 -3.07 0.63 5.63
CA LEU A 81 -4.01 1.76 5.79
C LEU A 81 -3.51 2.97 4.98
N MET A 82 -2.24 3.34 5.14
CA MET A 82 -1.62 4.44 4.41
C MET A 82 -1.80 4.30 2.89
N ARG A 83 -1.46 3.13 2.33
CA ARG A 83 -1.62 2.90 0.89
C ARG A 83 -3.07 2.88 0.45
N ALA A 84 -4.00 2.40 1.28
CA ALA A 84 -5.42 2.37 0.95
C ALA A 84 -6.04 3.78 0.93
N MET A 85 -5.61 4.65 1.86
CA MET A 85 -5.98 6.06 1.84
C MET A 85 -5.42 6.79 0.60
N LEU A 86 -4.24 6.39 0.11
CA LEU A 86 -3.71 6.90 -1.16
C LEU A 86 -4.40 6.32 -2.39
N ASP A 87 -4.67 5.01 -2.44
CA ASP A 87 -5.44 4.35 -3.51
C ASP A 87 -6.86 4.93 -3.67
N ALA A 88 -7.38 5.57 -2.62
CA ALA A 88 -8.67 6.26 -2.69
C ALA A 88 -8.59 7.58 -3.48
N HIS A 89 -7.39 8.12 -3.73
CA HIS A 89 -7.19 9.30 -4.55
C HIS A 89 -7.31 8.93 -6.05
N PRO A 90 -8.12 9.63 -6.86
CA PRO A 90 -8.41 9.23 -8.24
C PRO A 90 -7.20 9.23 -9.19
N GLU A 91 -6.12 9.92 -8.81
CA GLU A 91 -4.88 9.98 -9.59
C GLU A 91 -3.76 9.04 -9.11
N VAL A 92 -3.97 8.31 -8.00
CA VAL A 92 -2.92 7.50 -7.37
C VAL A 92 -3.31 6.03 -7.37
N ARG A 93 -2.36 5.16 -7.72
CA ARG A 93 -2.50 3.71 -7.55
C ARG A 93 -1.28 3.11 -6.87
N CYS A 94 -1.49 2.56 -5.68
CA CYS A 94 -0.59 1.70 -4.94
C CYS A 94 -0.84 0.21 -5.24
N GLY A 95 -2.06 -0.28 -4.97
CA GLY A 95 -2.39 -1.70 -5.05
C GLY A 95 -1.85 -2.57 -3.88
N GLU A 96 -1.78 -3.88 -4.11
CA GLU A 96 -1.39 -4.89 -3.12
C GLU A 96 0.13 -4.98 -2.87
N GLU A 97 0.54 -5.75 -1.86
CA GLU A 97 1.97 -6.10 -1.67
C GLU A 97 2.46 -6.97 -2.83
N THR A 98 3.51 -6.52 -3.52
CA THR A 98 4.07 -7.28 -4.64
C THR A 98 4.86 -8.49 -4.17
N ARG A 99 5.41 -8.44 -2.95
CA ARG A 99 6.25 -9.47 -2.30
C ARG A 99 7.60 -9.73 -2.99
N VAL A 100 7.68 -9.60 -4.31
CA VAL A 100 8.88 -9.84 -5.12
C VAL A 100 9.88 -8.70 -5.04
N ILE A 101 9.42 -7.45 -4.94
CA ILE A 101 10.27 -6.26 -4.82
C ILE A 101 11.24 -6.34 -3.62
N PRO A 102 10.78 -6.56 -2.37
CA PRO A 102 11.71 -6.66 -1.24
C PRO A 102 12.65 -7.87 -1.34
N ARG A 103 12.27 -8.94 -2.05
CA ARG A 103 13.13 -10.13 -2.25
C ARG A 103 14.28 -9.83 -3.20
N ILE A 104 14.01 -9.24 -4.37
CA ILE A 104 15.06 -8.88 -5.32
C ILE A 104 15.97 -7.78 -4.76
N LEU A 105 15.42 -6.82 -4.02
CA LEU A 105 16.20 -5.81 -3.31
C LEU A 105 17.15 -6.43 -2.27
N ALA A 106 16.68 -7.45 -1.53
CA ALA A 106 17.53 -8.18 -0.59
C ALA A 106 18.66 -8.96 -1.32
N MET A 107 18.35 -9.61 -2.45
CA MET A 107 19.36 -10.29 -3.27
C MET A 107 20.43 -9.32 -3.78
N LYS A 108 20.04 -8.19 -4.37
CA LYS A 108 20.96 -7.13 -4.81
C LYS A 108 21.84 -6.63 -3.66
N GLN A 109 21.23 -6.41 -2.48
CA GLN A 109 21.97 -5.98 -1.30
C GLN A 109 22.99 -7.04 -0.84
N MET A 110 22.68 -8.33 -0.93
CA MET A 110 23.63 -9.41 -0.59
C MET A 110 24.84 -9.43 -1.53
N TRP A 111 24.63 -9.27 -2.84
CA TRP A 111 25.72 -9.19 -3.81
C TRP A 111 26.64 -8.00 -3.53
N SER A 112 26.07 -6.82 -3.29
CA SER A 112 26.85 -5.61 -3.02
C SER A 112 27.58 -5.61 -1.67
N ARG A 113 27.12 -6.38 -0.68
CA ARG A 113 27.80 -6.50 0.63
C ARG A 113 28.97 -7.46 0.63
N SER A 114 29.00 -8.42 -0.29
CA SER A 114 30.09 -9.40 -0.41
C SER A 114 31.17 -8.86 -1.33
N GLY A 115 32.30 -8.42 -0.78
CA GLY A 115 33.41 -7.88 -1.59
C GLY A 115 33.92 -8.87 -2.64
N ARG A 116 33.98 -10.17 -2.31
CA ARG A 116 34.37 -11.22 -3.26
C ARG A 116 33.35 -11.40 -4.38
N GLU A 117 32.06 -11.34 -4.08
CA GLU A 117 31.03 -11.48 -5.10
C GLU A 117 30.98 -10.24 -6.00
N LYS A 118 31.09 -9.04 -5.42
CA LYS A 118 31.20 -7.80 -6.19
C LYS A 118 32.36 -7.84 -7.18
N MET A 119 33.54 -8.28 -6.74
CA MET A 119 34.69 -8.43 -7.64
C MET A 119 34.41 -9.41 -8.79
N ARG A 120 33.75 -10.55 -8.52
CA ARG A 120 33.40 -11.51 -9.59
C ARG A 120 32.40 -10.94 -10.59
N LEU A 121 31.44 -10.16 -10.11
CA LEU A 121 30.45 -9.49 -10.96
C LEU A 121 31.10 -8.41 -11.82
N ASP A 122 31.99 -7.60 -11.23
CA ASP A 122 32.73 -6.55 -11.94
C ASP A 122 33.62 -7.17 -13.05
N GLU A 123 34.37 -8.24 -12.77
CA GLU A 123 35.18 -8.97 -13.76
C GLU A 123 34.33 -9.63 -14.87
N ALA A 124 33.07 -9.97 -14.58
CA ALA A 124 32.12 -10.51 -15.55
C ALA A 124 31.41 -9.41 -16.37
N GLY A 125 31.73 -8.12 -16.16
CA GLY A 125 31.06 -6.99 -16.80
C GLY A 125 29.66 -6.70 -16.24
N VAL A 126 29.29 -7.30 -15.13
CA VAL A 126 28.02 -7.08 -14.41
C VAL A 126 28.24 -5.98 -13.36
N THR A 127 28.55 -4.78 -13.83
CA THR A 127 28.88 -3.62 -12.99
C THR A 127 27.65 -3.08 -12.24
N ASP A 128 27.85 -2.12 -11.33
CA ASP A 128 26.74 -1.46 -10.65
C ASP A 128 25.78 -0.76 -11.63
N GLU A 129 26.27 -0.21 -12.75
CA GLU A 129 25.42 0.41 -13.78
C GLU A 129 24.52 -0.61 -14.47
N VAL A 130 25.07 -1.79 -14.81
CA VAL A 130 24.30 -2.89 -15.42
C VAL A 130 23.26 -3.42 -14.45
N LEU A 131 23.64 -3.63 -13.18
CA LEU A 131 22.72 -4.08 -12.15
C LEU A 131 21.63 -3.06 -11.87
N ASP A 132 21.98 -1.77 -11.78
CA ASP A 132 21.01 -0.71 -11.50
C ASP A 132 20.00 -0.56 -12.65
N ALA A 133 20.44 -0.65 -13.90
CA ALA A 133 19.54 -0.67 -15.06
C ALA A 133 18.60 -1.89 -15.06
N ALA A 134 19.13 -3.08 -14.74
CA ALA A 134 18.32 -4.29 -14.64
C ALA A 134 17.31 -4.21 -13.48
N MET A 135 17.71 -3.67 -12.34
CA MET A 135 16.84 -3.46 -11.19
C MET A 135 15.75 -2.42 -11.49
N GLN A 136 16.07 -1.31 -12.14
CA GLN A 136 15.08 -0.32 -12.59
C GLN A 136 14.03 -0.95 -13.48
N ALA A 137 14.45 -1.67 -14.53
CA ALA A 137 13.54 -2.32 -15.46
C ALA A 137 12.64 -3.34 -14.76
N PHE A 138 13.23 -4.21 -13.93
CA PHE A 138 12.47 -5.23 -13.18
C PHE A 138 11.44 -4.59 -12.24
N LEU A 139 11.85 -3.60 -11.45
CA LEU A 139 10.97 -2.96 -10.47
C LEU A 139 9.84 -2.19 -11.15
N LEU A 140 10.15 -1.43 -12.22
CA LEU A 140 9.14 -0.70 -12.99
C LEU A 140 8.12 -1.63 -13.63
N GLU A 141 8.57 -2.73 -14.25
CA GLU A 141 7.67 -3.71 -14.85
C GLU A 141 6.65 -4.25 -13.85
N ILE A 142 7.10 -4.60 -12.64
CA ILE A 142 6.19 -5.02 -11.57
C ILE A 142 5.27 -3.87 -11.18
N ILE A 143 5.81 -2.72 -10.77
CA ILE A 143 5.04 -1.57 -10.26
C ILE A 143 3.99 -1.11 -11.26
N VAL A 144 4.32 -1.07 -12.55
CA VAL A 144 3.43 -0.62 -13.62
C VAL A 144 2.34 -1.66 -13.90
N LYS A 145 2.72 -2.94 -14.07
CA LYS A 145 1.80 -3.96 -14.63
C LYS A 145 1.02 -4.77 -13.60
N HIS A 146 1.33 -4.67 -12.30
CA HIS A 146 0.61 -5.45 -11.28
C HIS A 146 -0.78 -4.88 -10.94
N GLY A 147 -1.19 -3.74 -11.49
CA GLY A 147 -2.48 -3.10 -11.23
C GLY A 147 -2.83 -2.07 -12.29
N GLU A 148 -3.96 -1.38 -12.08
CA GLU A 148 -4.47 -0.39 -13.02
C GLU A 148 -3.49 0.79 -13.24
N PRO A 149 -3.48 1.40 -14.43
CA PRO A 149 -2.67 2.59 -14.68
C PRO A 149 -3.21 3.82 -13.91
N ALA A 150 -2.32 4.72 -13.49
CA ALA A 150 -2.65 5.98 -12.82
C ALA A 150 -1.53 7.02 -13.02
N ASN A 151 -1.83 8.31 -12.81
CA ASN A 151 -0.85 9.39 -12.97
C ASN A 151 0.33 9.23 -11.98
N PHE A 152 0.02 8.85 -10.75
CA PHE A 152 1.00 8.62 -9.69
C PHE A 152 1.00 7.15 -9.30
N LEU A 153 2.10 6.46 -9.58
CA LEU A 153 2.28 5.08 -9.18
C LEU A 153 2.93 4.99 -7.81
N CYS A 154 2.42 4.07 -7.03
CA CYS A 154 2.84 3.81 -5.68
C CYS A 154 3.14 2.32 -5.51
N ASN A 155 4.08 1.99 -4.64
CA ASN A 155 4.34 0.64 -4.19
C ASN A 155 4.37 0.59 -2.66
N LYS A 156 3.66 -0.41 -2.10
CA LYS A 156 3.71 -0.70 -0.67
C LYS A 156 4.20 -2.13 -0.47
N ASP A 157 5.47 -2.25 -0.14
CA ASP A 157 6.08 -3.46 0.39
C ASP A 157 6.87 -3.08 1.65
N PRO A 158 6.47 -3.52 2.86
CA PRO A 158 6.96 -2.93 4.12
C PRO A 158 8.49 -2.81 4.22
N PHE A 159 9.21 -3.86 3.82
CA PHE A 159 10.67 -3.90 3.89
C PHE A 159 11.40 -3.45 2.63
N ALA A 160 10.71 -2.95 1.60
CA ALA A 160 11.37 -2.26 0.49
C ALA A 160 12.19 -1.06 1.01
N LEU A 161 11.71 -0.39 2.06
CA LEU A 161 12.38 0.74 2.71
C LEU A 161 13.65 0.35 3.50
N LYS A 162 13.99 -0.93 3.65
CA LYS A 162 15.35 -1.32 4.08
C LYS A 162 16.41 -1.01 3.03
N SER A 163 15.98 -0.76 1.80
CA SER A 163 16.79 -0.35 0.66
C SER A 163 16.38 1.05 0.16
N LEU A 164 15.85 1.91 1.04
CA LEU A 164 15.40 3.26 0.71
C LEU A 164 16.49 4.06 -0.01
N SER A 165 17.71 4.12 0.53
CA SER A 165 18.80 4.88 -0.08
C SER A 165 19.15 4.36 -1.48
N TYR A 166 19.04 3.04 -1.69
CA TYR A 166 19.25 2.43 -3.00
C TYR A 166 18.12 2.77 -3.98
N LEU A 167 16.86 2.68 -3.53
CA LEU A 167 15.70 3.08 -4.34
C LEU A 167 15.78 4.56 -4.72
N ALA A 168 16.20 5.43 -3.81
CA ALA A 168 16.37 6.87 -4.06
C ALA A 168 17.49 7.16 -5.08
N LYS A 169 18.51 6.30 -5.17
CA LYS A 169 19.57 6.35 -6.19
C LYS A 169 19.02 6.00 -7.57
N ILE A 170 18.30 4.87 -7.67
CA ILE A 170 17.87 4.34 -8.97
C ILE A 170 16.56 4.95 -9.49
N PHE A 171 15.76 5.58 -8.63
CA PHE A 171 14.57 6.37 -8.99
C PHE A 171 14.69 7.79 -8.41
N PRO A 172 15.35 8.71 -9.14
CA PRO A 172 15.75 10.00 -8.58
C PRO A 172 14.59 10.90 -8.11
N HIS A 173 13.42 10.75 -8.72
CA HIS A 173 12.20 11.51 -8.40
C HIS A 173 11.24 10.74 -7.47
N ALA A 174 11.64 9.57 -6.97
CA ALA A 174 10.82 8.83 -6.03
C ALA A 174 10.77 9.50 -4.66
N LYS A 175 9.60 9.45 -4.03
CA LYS A 175 9.37 9.86 -2.65
C LYS A 175 8.99 8.68 -1.78
N PHE A 176 9.35 8.75 -0.51
CA PHE A 176 9.25 7.66 0.45
C PHE A 176 8.36 8.07 1.62
N VAL A 177 7.47 7.15 2.02
CA VAL A 177 6.60 7.32 3.19
C VAL A 177 6.94 6.22 4.18
N LEU A 178 7.65 6.59 5.25
CA LEU A 178 8.05 5.66 6.30
C LEU A 178 7.00 5.63 7.39
N MET A 179 6.21 4.56 7.44
CA MET A 179 5.26 4.34 8.52
C MET A 179 5.97 3.95 9.80
N ILE A 180 5.75 4.74 10.84
CA ILE A 180 6.27 4.53 12.19
C ILE A 180 5.07 4.25 13.10
N ARG A 181 5.21 3.25 13.95
CA ARG A 181 4.23 2.92 14.98
C ARG A 181 4.97 2.50 16.24
N ASP A 182 4.35 2.67 17.40
CA ASP A 182 4.88 2.13 18.65
C ASP A 182 5.24 0.65 18.47
N GLY A 183 6.51 0.31 18.71
CA GLY A 183 7.04 -1.04 18.52
C GLY A 183 6.31 -2.09 19.33
N ARG A 184 5.80 -1.70 20.50
CA ARG A 184 4.98 -2.57 21.36
C ARG A 184 3.67 -2.94 20.69
N ALA A 185 3.03 -2.00 20.00
CA ALA A 185 1.80 -2.23 19.25
C ALA A 185 2.04 -3.10 18.00
N SER A 186 3.11 -2.82 17.24
CA SER A 186 3.46 -3.62 16.05
C SER A 186 3.82 -5.06 16.41
N VAL A 187 4.63 -5.26 17.45
CA VAL A 187 5.01 -6.59 17.95
C VAL A 187 3.82 -7.36 18.51
N HIS A 188 3.00 -6.73 19.36
CA HIS A 188 1.78 -7.36 19.82
C HIS A 188 0.87 -7.76 18.66
N SER A 189 0.75 -6.91 17.63
CA SER A 189 -0.06 -7.22 16.45
C SER A 189 0.46 -8.39 15.63
N MET A 190 1.78 -8.56 15.46
CA MET A 190 2.32 -9.70 14.70
C MET A 190 2.19 -11.02 15.49
N ILE A 191 2.41 -10.99 16.81
CA ILE A 191 2.30 -12.16 17.69
C ILE A 191 0.84 -12.62 17.80
N SER A 192 -0.07 -11.72 18.22
CA SER A 192 -1.48 -12.07 18.45
C SER A 192 -2.19 -12.57 17.19
N ARG A 193 -1.83 -12.03 16.02
CA ARG A 193 -2.39 -12.45 14.74
C ARG A 193 -1.56 -13.53 14.04
N LYS A 194 -0.46 -14.00 14.60
CA LYS A 194 0.44 -14.99 13.96
C LYS A 194 0.84 -14.55 12.54
N VAL A 195 1.27 -13.29 12.38
CA VAL A 195 1.76 -12.77 11.09
C VAL A 195 3.23 -13.10 11.00
N THR A 196 3.57 -14.09 10.16
CA THR A 196 4.93 -14.57 10.01
C THR A 196 5.78 -13.57 9.25
N ILE A 197 6.94 -13.25 9.82
CA ILE A 197 7.95 -12.36 9.23
C ILE A 197 9.27 -13.11 9.29
N ALA A 198 9.96 -13.25 8.16
CA ALA A 198 11.20 -14.00 8.08
C ALA A 198 12.20 -13.48 9.12
N GLY A 199 12.71 -14.40 9.95
CA GLY A 199 13.64 -14.11 11.01
C GLY A 199 13.02 -13.67 12.34
N PHE A 200 11.71 -13.41 12.47
CA PHE A 200 11.08 -13.06 13.76
C PHE A 200 10.54 -14.31 14.47
N ASP A 201 10.89 -14.50 15.75
CA ASP A 201 10.29 -15.55 16.59
C ASP A 201 9.02 -15.03 17.26
N LEU A 202 7.86 -15.48 16.75
CA LEU A 202 6.55 -15.09 17.27
C LEU A 202 6.24 -15.66 18.66
N GLY A 203 7.06 -16.60 19.18
CA GLY A 203 6.98 -17.08 20.55
C GLY A 203 7.59 -16.10 21.57
N SER A 204 8.35 -15.10 21.13
CA SER A 204 9.11 -14.21 22.02
C SER A 204 8.88 -12.73 21.71
N TYR A 205 8.23 -12.02 22.64
CA TYR A 205 8.10 -10.55 22.58
C TYR A 205 9.47 -9.86 22.55
N ARG A 206 10.44 -10.36 23.34
CA ARG A 206 11.80 -9.82 23.41
C ARG A 206 12.50 -9.89 22.06
N ASP A 207 12.42 -11.05 21.40
CA ASP A 207 13.01 -11.26 20.08
C ASP A 207 12.33 -10.36 19.03
N CYS A 208 11.00 -10.36 18.99
CA CYS A 208 10.24 -9.52 18.06
C CYS A 208 10.52 -8.02 18.25
N LEU A 209 10.63 -7.53 19.49
CA LEU A 209 10.97 -6.13 19.79
C LEU A 209 12.41 -5.80 19.38
N THR A 210 13.36 -6.69 19.64
CA THR A 210 14.77 -6.52 19.22
C THR A 210 14.86 -6.40 17.70
N LYS A 211 14.15 -7.26 16.97
CA LYS A 211 14.15 -7.26 15.50
C LYS A 211 13.35 -6.10 14.91
N TRP A 212 12.23 -5.71 15.55
CA TRP A 212 11.54 -4.47 15.24
C TRP A 212 12.50 -3.28 15.36
N ASN A 213 13.25 -3.19 16.47
CA ASN A 213 14.18 -2.10 16.74
C ASN A 213 15.24 -1.98 15.65
N ARG A 214 15.91 -3.09 15.32
CA ARG A 214 16.93 -3.13 14.26
C ARG A 214 16.37 -2.74 12.88
N ALA A 215 15.17 -3.23 12.56
CA ALA A 215 14.53 -2.94 11.29
C ALA A 215 14.15 -1.47 11.17
N ILE A 216 13.48 -0.91 12.18
CA ILE A 216 13.07 0.50 12.15
C ILE A 216 14.25 1.44 12.23
N GLU A 217 15.30 1.10 12.99
CA GLU A 217 16.55 1.87 13.01
C GLU A 217 17.16 1.99 11.61
N THR A 218 17.28 0.87 10.89
CA THR A 218 17.80 0.88 9.51
C THR A 218 16.97 1.77 8.59
N MET A 219 15.65 1.64 8.63
CA MET A 219 14.75 2.40 7.74
C MET A 219 14.69 3.88 8.11
N TYR A 220 14.68 4.18 9.41
CA TYR A 220 14.63 5.55 9.92
C TYR A 220 15.92 6.31 9.62
N THR A 221 17.09 5.69 9.81
CA THR A 221 18.38 6.30 9.44
C THR A 221 18.41 6.62 7.94
N GLN A 222 18.04 5.68 7.07
CA GLN A 222 18.00 5.95 5.62
C GLN A 222 16.98 7.04 5.25
N CYS A 223 15.85 7.13 5.98
CA CYS A 223 14.86 8.17 5.76
C CYS A 223 15.38 9.56 6.17
N LEU A 224 16.14 9.65 7.28
CA LEU A 224 16.78 10.90 7.69
C LEU A 224 17.86 11.34 6.70
N ASP A 225 18.65 10.39 6.19
CA ASP A 225 19.68 10.67 5.17
C ASP A 225 19.08 11.18 3.85
N ALA A 226 17.80 10.87 3.59
CA ALA A 226 17.03 11.31 2.43
C ALA A 226 15.86 12.24 2.84
N SER A 227 16.10 13.17 3.78
CA SER A 227 15.03 14.01 4.38
C SER A 227 14.23 14.87 3.39
N ASP A 228 14.78 15.18 2.21
CA ASP A 228 14.09 15.86 1.11
C ASP A 228 13.14 14.93 0.34
N LYS A 229 13.37 13.61 0.40
CA LYS A 229 12.61 12.57 -0.32
C LYS A 229 11.84 11.62 0.59
N CYS A 230 12.01 11.67 1.91
CA CYS A 230 11.35 10.76 2.83
C CYS A 230 10.56 11.50 3.91
N LEU A 231 9.27 11.13 4.04
CA LEU A 231 8.39 11.60 5.09
C LEU A 231 8.11 10.48 6.11
N PRO A 232 8.58 10.62 7.36
CA PRO A 232 8.14 9.78 8.47
C PRO A 232 6.69 10.09 8.84
N VAL A 233 5.83 9.07 8.93
CA VAL A 233 4.41 9.20 9.31
C VAL A 233 4.12 8.31 10.50
N HIS A 234 3.75 8.92 11.62
CA HIS A 234 3.33 8.19 12.82
C HIS A 234 1.90 7.68 12.66
N TYR A 235 1.73 6.36 12.72
CA TYR A 235 0.43 5.69 12.61
C TYR A 235 -0.59 6.26 13.59
N GLU A 236 -0.20 6.47 14.84
CA GLU A 236 -1.06 6.98 15.89
C GLU A 236 -1.57 8.38 15.53
N GLN A 237 -0.68 9.22 15.02
CA GLN A 237 -1.04 10.58 14.59
C GLN A 237 -1.92 10.56 13.33
N LEU A 238 -1.66 9.65 12.39
CA LEU A 238 -2.50 9.43 11.20
C LEU A 238 -3.92 9.01 11.59
N VAL A 239 -4.09 8.07 12.53
CA VAL A 239 -5.44 7.62 12.91
C VAL A 239 -6.15 8.58 13.84
N LEU A 240 -5.42 9.40 14.62
CA LEU A 240 -6.01 10.45 15.45
C LEU A 240 -6.44 11.66 14.61
N HIS A 241 -5.64 12.04 13.61
CA HIS A 241 -5.79 13.27 12.83
C HIS A 241 -5.64 13.04 11.31
N PRO A 242 -6.52 12.22 10.68
CA PRO A 242 -6.31 11.76 9.31
C PRO A 242 -6.29 12.88 8.28
N GLU A 243 -7.16 13.89 8.39
CA GLU A 243 -7.18 15.01 7.45
C GLU A 243 -5.87 15.80 7.49
N LYS A 244 -5.39 16.16 8.69
CA LYS A 244 -4.13 16.88 8.87
C LYS A 244 -2.94 16.14 8.23
N TRP A 245 -2.85 14.83 8.46
CA TRP A 245 -1.73 14.03 7.95
C TRP A 245 -1.86 13.75 6.46
N MET A 246 -3.06 13.51 5.93
CA MET A 246 -3.25 13.35 4.49
C MET A 246 -2.97 14.66 3.74
N ARG A 247 -3.33 15.83 4.29
CA ARG A 247 -2.96 17.13 3.70
C ARG A 247 -1.44 17.32 3.67
N THR A 248 -0.78 17.02 4.79
CA THR A 248 0.69 17.09 4.89
C THR A 248 1.36 16.15 3.89
N LEU A 249 0.87 14.91 3.79
CA LEU A 249 1.41 13.89 2.92
C LEU A 249 1.19 14.22 1.44
N LEU A 250 -0.02 14.58 1.01
CA LEU A 250 -0.28 14.93 -0.39
C LEU A 250 0.51 16.17 -0.82
N LYS A 251 0.64 17.17 0.07
CA LYS A 251 1.54 18.31 -0.16
C LYS A 251 2.99 17.86 -0.32
N PHE A 252 3.48 16.99 0.56
CA PHE A 252 4.83 16.43 0.46
C PHE A 252 5.04 15.66 -0.86
N LEU A 253 4.02 14.95 -1.34
CA LEU A 253 4.06 14.18 -2.59
C LEU A 253 3.89 15.05 -3.84
N ASP A 254 3.56 16.34 -3.72
CA ASP A 254 3.14 17.22 -4.81
C ASP A 254 1.89 16.71 -5.56
N ILE A 255 0.93 16.14 -4.81
CA ILE A 255 -0.34 15.64 -5.32
C ILE A 255 -1.46 16.58 -4.83
N PRO A 256 -2.41 17.00 -5.69
CA PRO A 256 -3.55 17.82 -5.27
C PRO A 256 -4.37 17.19 -4.12
N TRP A 257 -5.03 18.01 -3.32
CA TRP A 257 -5.94 17.49 -2.29
C TRP A 257 -7.17 16.85 -2.94
N ASN A 258 -7.57 15.68 -2.46
CA ASN A 258 -8.87 15.08 -2.74
C ASN A 258 -9.47 14.49 -1.47
N GLU A 259 -10.74 14.80 -1.19
CA GLU A 259 -11.44 14.34 0.03
C GLU A 259 -11.57 12.81 0.11
N ALA A 260 -11.56 12.11 -1.04
CA ALA A 260 -11.70 10.66 -1.12
C ALA A 260 -10.68 9.89 -0.25
N VAL A 261 -9.51 10.48 0.03
CA VAL A 261 -8.48 9.88 0.89
C VAL A 261 -8.93 9.65 2.34
N LEU A 262 -10.00 10.34 2.77
CA LEU A 262 -10.62 10.17 4.10
C LEU A 262 -11.78 9.17 4.11
N HIS A 263 -12.13 8.62 2.94
CA HIS A 263 -13.28 7.76 2.68
C HIS A 263 -12.87 6.48 1.93
N HIS A 264 -11.68 5.95 2.22
CA HIS A 264 -11.12 4.80 1.51
C HIS A 264 -12.00 3.55 1.57
N GLU A 265 -12.76 3.38 2.65
CA GLU A 265 -13.69 2.26 2.85
C GLU A 265 -14.84 2.26 1.83
N GLU A 266 -15.20 3.43 1.30
CA GLU A 266 -16.28 3.60 0.32
C GLU A 266 -15.80 3.26 -1.10
N LEU A 267 -14.49 3.13 -1.32
CA LEU A 267 -13.85 2.92 -2.63
C LEU A 267 -13.25 1.52 -2.81
N ILE A 268 -13.50 0.60 -1.88
CA ILE A 268 -12.97 -0.76 -1.97
C ILE A 268 -13.61 -1.52 -3.12
N GLY A 269 -12.76 -2.07 -4.01
CA GLY A 269 -13.18 -2.84 -5.18
C GLY A 269 -13.84 -2.01 -6.29
N LYS A 270 -13.80 -0.68 -6.21
CA LYS A 270 -14.29 0.21 -7.26
C LYS A 270 -13.18 0.53 -8.28
N ALA A 271 -13.58 0.84 -9.52
CA ALA A 271 -12.66 1.30 -10.54
C ALA A 271 -11.96 2.60 -10.11
N GLY A 272 -10.63 2.66 -10.24
CA GLY A 272 -9.82 3.78 -9.75
C GLY A 272 -9.85 3.95 -8.22
N GLY A 273 -10.19 2.89 -7.47
CA GLY A 273 -10.24 2.88 -6.02
C GLY A 273 -9.31 1.83 -5.39
N VAL A 274 -9.71 1.32 -4.23
CA VAL A 274 -8.84 0.49 -3.38
C VAL A 274 -8.96 -1.00 -3.75
N SER A 275 -7.93 -1.57 -4.35
CA SER A 275 -7.82 -3.02 -4.56
C SER A 275 -7.21 -3.73 -3.33
N LEU A 276 -7.84 -4.82 -2.86
CA LEU A 276 -7.41 -5.55 -1.67
C LEU A 276 -7.23 -7.05 -1.98
N SER A 277 -6.06 -7.59 -1.62
CA SER A 277 -5.86 -9.04 -1.61
C SER A 277 -6.62 -9.70 -0.47
N LYS A 278 -7.38 -10.76 -0.79
CA LYS A 278 -8.13 -11.56 0.22
C LYS A 278 -7.20 -12.31 1.20
N VAL A 279 -5.94 -12.50 0.84
CA VAL A 279 -4.96 -13.25 1.65
C VAL A 279 -3.97 -12.34 2.41
N GLU A 280 -4.05 -11.02 2.21
CA GLU A 280 -3.29 -10.07 3.03
C GLU A 280 -3.86 -9.98 4.46
N ARG A 281 -2.97 -10.01 5.45
CA ARG A 281 -3.36 -10.08 6.88
C ARG A 281 -3.97 -8.78 7.43
N SER A 282 -4.00 -7.71 6.64
CA SER A 282 -4.56 -6.41 7.03
C SER A 282 -5.94 -6.14 6.40
N THR A 283 -6.41 -7.00 5.50
CA THR A 283 -7.62 -6.76 4.71
C THR A 283 -8.88 -6.60 5.56
N ASP A 284 -9.09 -7.47 6.56
CA ASP A 284 -10.20 -7.38 7.53
C ASP A 284 -10.21 -6.09 8.37
N GLN A 285 -9.07 -5.39 8.46
CA GLN A 285 -8.97 -4.13 9.20
C GLN A 285 -9.14 -2.91 8.30
N VAL A 286 -8.59 -2.96 7.08
CA VAL A 286 -8.60 -1.82 6.13
C VAL A 286 -9.94 -1.67 5.41
N ILE A 287 -10.83 -2.65 5.49
CA ILE A 287 -12.22 -2.48 5.04
C ILE A 287 -13.04 -1.52 5.90
N LYS A 288 -12.51 -1.14 7.06
CA LYS A 288 -13.19 -0.28 8.04
C LYS A 288 -12.69 1.15 7.87
N PRO A 289 -13.52 2.16 8.14
CA PRO A 289 -13.06 3.55 8.17
C PRO A 289 -11.95 3.72 9.22
N VAL A 290 -11.13 4.76 9.06
CA VAL A 290 -10.10 5.14 10.04
C VAL A 290 -10.71 5.22 11.44
N ASN A 291 -10.15 4.44 12.37
CA ASN A 291 -10.63 4.31 13.75
C ASN A 291 -9.47 4.11 14.72
N VAL A 292 -9.71 4.38 16.00
CA VAL A 292 -8.68 4.38 17.05
C VAL A 292 -8.64 3.11 17.91
N GLU A 293 -9.38 2.06 17.54
CA GLU A 293 -9.47 0.86 18.39
C GLU A 293 -8.11 0.16 18.57
N ALA A 294 -7.22 0.28 17.60
CA ALA A 294 -5.95 -0.44 17.60
C ALA A 294 -4.80 0.31 18.29
N LEU A 295 -5.00 1.53 18.79
CA LEU A 295 -3.92 2.34 19.41
C LEU A 295 -3.24 1.60 20.57
N SER A 296 -4.03 1.12 21.54
CA SER A 296 -3.49 0.65 22.82
C SER A 296 -3.85 -0.79 23.18
N LYS A 297 -4.26 -1.61 22.19
CA LYS A 297 -4.62 -3.04 22.43
C LYS A 297 -3.49 -3.90 22.99
N TRP A 298 -2.24 -3.44 22.87
CA TRP A 298 -1.05 -4.13 23.36
C TRP A 298 -0.85 -4.01 24.87
N VAL A 299 -1.49 -3.04 25.53
CA VAL A 299 -1.32 -2.78 26.96
C VAL A 299 -1.77 -4.00 27.76
N GLY A 300 -0.93 -4.40 28.73
CA GLY A 300 -1.16 -5.59 29.56
C GLY A 300 -0.90 -6.93 28.85
N LYS A 301 -0.34 -6.95 27.64
CA LYS A 301 -0.05 -8.18 26.88
C LYS A 301 1.43 -8.54 26.82
N ILE A 302 2.31 -7.60 27.17
CA ILE A 302 3.77 -7.78 27.13
C ILE A 302 4.22 -8.37 28.49
N PRO A 303 5.06 -9.42 28.49
CA PRO A 303 5.63 -9.97 29.72
C PRO A 303 6.37 -8.93 30.56
N VAL A 304 6.30 -9.06 31.89
CA VAL A 304 6.83 -8.07 32.84
C VAL A 304 8.35 -7.90 32.72
N ASP A 305 9.10 -8.99 32.45
CA ASP A 305 10.54 -8.93 32.24
C ASP A 305 10.90 -8.11 30.98
N VAL A 306 10.10 -8.22 29.92
CA VAL A 306 10.27 -7.47 28.68
C VAL A 306 9.89 -6.00 28.88
N LEU A 307 8.85 -5.70 29.67
CA LEU A 307 8.49 -4.33 30.03
C LEU A 307 9.59 -3.64 30.83
N ARG A 308 10.17 -4.34 31.82
CA ARG A 308 11.28 -3.81 32.62
C ARG A 308 12.49 -3.46 31.76
N ASP A 309 12.80 -4.30 30.78
CA ASP A 309 13.98 -4.13 29.93
C ASP A 309 13.68 -3.33 28.64
N MET A 310 12.47 -2.76 28.49
CA MET A 310 11.99 -2.11 27.26
C MET A 310 12.95 -1.07 26.67
N PRO A 311 13.54 -0.13 27.46
CA PRO A 311 14.47 0.86 26.91
C PRO A 311 15.74 0.24 26.34
N VAL A 312 16.17 -0.92 26.88
CA VAL A 312 17.37 -1.64 26.43
C VAL A 312 17.07 -2.47 25.18
N ILE A 313 15.90 -3.13 25.15
CA ILE A 313 15.49 -3.97 24.01
C ILE A 313 15.16 -3.10 22.79
N ALA A 314 14.50 -1.96 23.00
CA ALA A 314 13.93 -1.15 21.95
C ALA A 314 14.24 0.35 22.12
N PRO A 315 15.53 0.77 22.09
CA PRO A 315 15.93 2.17 22.26
C PRO A 315 15.35 3.10 21.17
N MET A 316 14.96 2.57 20.01
CA MET A 316 14.27 3.35 18.99
C MET A 316 12.91 3.89 19.45
N LEU A 317 12.27 3.31 20.48
CA LEU A 317 11.04 3.88 21.04
C LEU A 317 11.26 5.34 21.44
N SER A 318 12.26 5.61 22.28
CA SER A 318 12.60 6.97 22.73
C SER A 318 13.01 7.87 21.57
N ARG A 319 13.83 7.37 20.63
CA ARG A 319 14.26 8.14 19.45
C ARG A 319 13.10 8.55 18.54
N LEU A 320 12.01 7.79 18.56
CA LEU A 320 10.80 8.02 17.78
C LEU A 320 9.70 8.70 18.61
N GLY A 321 10.00 9.19 19.82
CA GLY A 321 9.05 9.92 20.65
C GLY A 321 8.06 9.04 21.44
N TYR A 322 8.29 7.74 21.53
CA TYR A 322 7.52 6.84 22.40
C TYR A 322 8.26 6.65 23.72
N ASP A 323 7.65 7.07 24.84
CA ASP A 323 8.19 6.77 26.17
C ASP A 323 8.22 5.24 26.37
N PRO A 324 9.41 4.62 26.54
CA PRO A 324 9.53 3.18 26.73
C PRO A 324 9.00 2.71 28.10
N HIS A 325 8.84 3.60 29.07
CA HIS A 325 8.32 3.30 30.42
C HIS A 325 6.80 3.49 30.53
N ALA A 326 6.19 4.33 29.68
CA ALA A 326 4.74 4.53 29.67
C ALA A 326 3.97 3.33 29.08
N ASN A 327 2.85 2.94 29.70
CA ASN A 327 2.05 1.77 29.31
C ASN A 327 0.54 2.06 29.32
N PRO A 328 -0.03 2.68 28.26
CA PRO A 328 0.62 3.19 27.06
C PRO A 328 1.12 4.65 27.22
N PRO A 329 1.95 5.17 26.30
CA PRO A 329 2.12 6.60 26.13
C PRO A 329 0.79 7.30 25.81
N ASN A 330 0.70 8.59 26.13
CA ASN A 330 -0.39 9.41 25.65
C ASN A 330 -0.14 9.79 24.18
N TYR A 331 -0.78 9.08 23.26
CA TYR A 331 -0.64 9.33 21.83
C TYR A 331 -1.38 10.61 21.36
N GLY A 332 -2.26 11.19 22.17
CA GLY A 332 -3.09 12.35 21.81
C GLY A 332 -4.59 12.04 21.83
N ARG A 333 -5.41 13.04 21.45
CA ARG A 333 -6.88 12.93 21.40
C ARG A 333 -7.36 12.94 19.95
N PRO A 334 -8.27 12.03 19.55
CA PRO A 334 -8.73 11.96 18.17
C PRO A 334 -9.61 13.14 17.77
N ASP A 335 -9.61 13.45 16.48
CA ASP A 335 -10.59 14.35 15.88
C ASP A 335 -12.02 13.78 16.03
N PRO A 336 -13.07 14.62 16.15
CA PRO A 336 -14.45 14.17 16.31
C PRO A 336 -14.91 13.17 15.24
N LYS A 337 -14.57 13.40 13.96
CA LYS A 337 -14.93 12.52 12.84
C LYS A 337 -14.39 11.09 13.03
N VAL A 338 -13.21 10.94 13.64
CA VAL A 338 -12.61 9.64 13.94
C VAL A 338 -13.33 8.92 15.08
N LEU A 339 -13.79 9.66 16.10
CA LEU A 339 -14.62 9.09 17.16
C LEU A 339 -15.94 8.56 16.60
N ASP A 340 -16.55 9.28 15.66
CA ASP A 340 -17.78 8.85 15.00
C ASP A 340 -17.54 7.63 14.11
N ASN A 341 -16.44 7.59 13.34
CA ASN A 341 -16.02 6.38 12.61
C ASN A 341 -15.87 5.18 13.55
N THR A 342 -15.24 5.38 14.70
CA THR A 342 -15.02 4.33 15.70
C THR A 342 -16.34 3.83 16.30
N ARG A 343 -17.30 4.72 16.56
CA ARG A 343 -18.64 4.35 17.04
C ARG A 343 -19.42 3.57 15.99
N ARG A 344 -19.43 4.04 14.74
CA ARG A 344 -20.08 3.36 13.61
C ARG A 344 -19.54 1.95 13.42
N ASN A 345 -18.22 1.79 13.48
CA ASN A 345 -17.56 0.49 13.41
C ASN A 345 -18.04 -0.44 14.53
N LYS A 346 -18.05 0.00 15.79
CA LYS A 346 -18.55 -0.83 16.91
C LYS A 346 -20.01 -1.23 16.76
N PHE A 347 -20.85 -0.34 16.21
CA PHE A 347 -22.29 -0.60 16.05
C PHE A 347 -22.57 -1.64 14.96
N LEU A 348 -21.91 -1.54 13.81
CA LEU A 348 -22.03 -2.51 12.71
C LEU A 348 -21.72 -3.94 13.18
N PHE A 349 -20.66 -4.12 13.97
CA PHE A 349 -20.30 -5.44 14.50
C PHE A 349 -21.23 -5.94 15.61
N LYS A 350 -21.92 -5.05 16.33
CA LYS A 350 -22.93 -5.46 17.31
C LYS A 350 -24.18 -6.04 16.63
N ILE A 351 -24.54 -5.51 15.46
CA ILE A 351 -25.65 -6.01 14.64
C ILE A 351 -25.26 -7.35 13.97
N ASP A 352 -24.08 -7.43 13.35
CA ASP A 352 -23.61 -8.69 12.74
C ASP A 352 -23.40 -9.82 13.77
N GLY A 353 -23.12 -9.47 15.03
CA GLY A 353 -23.01 -10.42 16.14
C GLY A 353 -24.35 -10.92 16.69
N LEU A 354 -25.47 -10.28 16.35
CA LEU A 354 -26.83 -10.62 16.83
C LEU A 354 -27.58 -11.59 15.91
N HIS A 355 -27.01 -12.01 14.78
CA HIS A 355 -27.60 -13.02 13.89
C HIS A 355 -26.56 -14.04 13.40
N ARG A 356 -26.36 -15.08 14.20
CA ARG A 356 -26.17 -16.44 13.66
C ARG A 356 -27.19 -17.34 14.34
N PRO A 357 -28.32 -17.66 13.69
CA PRO A 357 -29.16 -18.73 14.18
C PRO A 357 -28.37 -20.05 14.14
N ASN A 358 -28.49 -20.83 15.20
CA ASN A 358 -28.00 -22.20 15.25
C ASN A 358 -28.81 -23.04 14.23
N PRO A 359 -28.21 -23.97 13.45
CA PRO A 359 -28.94 -24.70 12.40
C PRO A 359 -30.07 -25.61 12.92
N ASP A 360 -30.14 -25.84 14.23
CA ASP A 360 -31.00 -26.85 14.84
C ASP A 360 -32.29 -26.29 15.47
N ASP A 361 -32.48 -24.97 15.51
CA ASP A 361 -33.69 -24.37 16.08
C ASP A 361 -34.77 -24.15 14.99
N ALA A 362 -35.38 -25.25 14.52
CA ALA A 362 -36.56 -25.21 13.68
C ALA A 362 -37.84 -25.04 14.53
N GLY A 363 -38.40 -23.83 14.56
CA GLY A 363 -39.74 -23.56 15.10
C GLY A 363 -40.87 -24.05 14.16
N PRO A 364 -42.12 -24.18 14.65
CA PRO A 364 -43.19 -24.90 13.96
C PRO A 364 -43.76 -24.14 12.74
N ILE A 365 -44.17 -24.90 11.72
CA ILE A 365 -44.72 -24.43 10.44
C ILE A 365 -46.22 -24.11 10.60
N VAL A 366 -46.65 -22.91 10.16
CA VAL A 366 -48.07 -22.51 10.06
C VAL A 366 -48.37 -22.11 8.61
N ARG A 367 -49.50 -22.55 8.05
CA ARG A 367 -49.91 -22.35 6.63
C ARG A 367 -51.21 -21.53 6.53
N TYR A 368 -51.30 -20.61 5.55
CA TYR A 368 -52.54 -19.90 5.17
C TYR A 368 -52.56 -19.49 3.66
N PRO A 369 -53.74 -19.18 3.06
CA PRO A 369 -53.99 -19.26 1.62
C PRO A 369 -53.75 -17.96 0.82
N ILE A 370 -53.69 -18.12 -0.52
CA ILE A 370 -53.08 -17.24 -1.54
C ILE A 370 -54.06 -16.19 -2.12
N GLY A 371 -53.57 -14.98 -2.43
CA GLY A 371 -54.21 -14.08 -3.40
C GLY A 371 -53.59 -12.67 -3.55
N LEU A 372 -53.11 -12.35 -4.78
CA LEU A 372 -52.85 -11.03 -5.43
C LEU A 372 -51.39 -10.51 -5.56
N PRO A 373 -51.07 -9.77 -6.67
CA PRO A 373 -49.74 -9.77 -7.30
C PRO A 373 -48.88 -8.54 -7.00
N ILE A 374 -47.56 -8.67 -7.05
CA ILE A 374 -46.61 -7.54 -7.03
C ILE A 374 -45.55 -7.71 -8.13
N THR A 375 -45.38 -6.67 -8.93
CA THR A 375 -44.30 -6.48 -9.92
C THR A 375 -43.03 -6.00 -9.21
N ALA A 376 -41.90 -6.73 -9.35
CA ALA A 376 -40.58 -6.25 -8.94
C ALA A 376 -39.52 -6.63 -9.99
N GLU A 377 -38.82 -5.62 -10.50
CA GLU A 377 -37.66 -5.75 -11.41
C GLU A 377 -36.43 -6.25 -10.63
N CYS A 378 -35.73 -7.25 -11.17
CA CYS A 378 -34.45 -7.76 -10.66
C CYS A 378 -33.39 -7.70 -11.77
N ASP A 379 -32.24 -7.09 -11.49
CA ASP A 379 -31.07 -7.04 -12.39
C ASP A 379 -30.40 -8.42 -12.50
N THR A 380 -30.12 -8.86 -13.74
CA THR A 380 -29.77 -10.25 -14.13
C THR A 380 -28.39 -10.79 -13.68
N ALA A 381 -27.63 -10.07 -12.84
CA ALA A 381 -26.21 -10.39 -12.59
C ALA A 381 -25.91 -11.30 -11.37
N TRP A 382 -26.92 -11.73 -10.60
CA TRP A 382 -26.71 -12.53 -9.39
C TRP A 382 -27.77 -13.63 -9.22
N ILE A 383 -27.77 -14.60 -10.14
CA ILE A 383 -28.59 -15.80 -10.07
C ILE A 383 -27.68 -17.02 -9.90
N ARG A 384 -27.96 -17.88 -8.92
CA ARG A 384 -27.36 -19.22 -8.78
C ARG A 384 -28.47 -20.24 -8.95
N THR A 385 -28.34 -21.13 -9.94
CA THR A 385 -29.28 -22.24 -10.14
C THR A 385 -28.77 -23.52 -9.45
N ARG A 386 -29.68 -24.26 -8.82
CA ARG A 386 -29.47 -25.66 -8.39
C ARG A 386 -30.50 -26.53 -9.07
N ASP A 387 -30.07 -27.67 -9.61
CA ASP A 387 -30.97 -28.66 -10.21
C ASP A 387 -31.63 -29.52 -9.11
N CYS A 388 -32.97 -29.54 -9.11
CA CYS A 388 -33.79 -30.50 -8.37
C CYS A 388 -34.45 -31.47 -9.36
N SER A 389 -34.57 -32.73 -8.95
CA SER A 389 -34.94 -33.88 -9.78
C SER A 389 -36.44 -34.04 -10.07
N ASP A 390 -37.20 -32.95 -10.15
CA ASP A 390 -38.60 -32.98 -10.62
C ASP A 390 -38.91 -31.73 -11.45
N ALA A 391 -39.53 -31.93 -12.61
CA ALA A 391 -39.75 -30.91 -13.63
C ALA A 391 -40.88 -29.94 -13.24
N SER A 392 -40.61 -28.93 -12.40
CA SER A 392 -41.40 -27.67 -12.32
C SER A 392 -40.93 -26.59 -11.32
N CYS A 393 -39.70 -26.58 -10.79
CA CYS A 393 -39.22 -25.49 -9.91
C CYS A 393 -37.84 -24.93 -10.30
N THR A 394 -37.65 -23.62 -10.17
CA THR A 394 -36.34 -22.94 -10.25
C THR A 394 -36.23 -21.95 -9.09
N GLU A 395 -35.34 -22.20 -8.12
CA GLU A 395 -35.06 -21.24 -7.03
C GLU A 395 -34.15 -20.09 -7.51
N ILE A 396 -34.46 -18.85 -7.12
CA ILE A 396 -33.63 -17.66 -7.35
C ILE A 396 -33.26 -17.04 -5.99
N GLU A 397 -31.96 -16.93 -5.70
CA GLU A 397 -31.43 -16.39 -4.45
C GLU A 397 -30.82 -14.99 -4.68
N CYS A 398 -31.46 -13.92 -4.18
CA CYS A 398 -30.91 -12.55 -4.21
C CYS A 398 -30.20 -12.19 -2.89
N LEU A 399 -28.92 -11.79 -2.97
CA LEU A 399 -28.01 -11.77 -1.82
C LEU A 399 -27.75 -10.40 -1.14
N ARG A 400 -28.64 -9.39 -1.21
CA ARG A 400 -28.50 -8.16 -0.37
C ARG A 400 -29.83 -7.45 0.01
N PRO A 401 -29.86 -6.70 1.12
CA PRO A 401 -31.03 -5.93 1.58
C PRO A 401 -31.17 -4.56 0.91
N LEU A 402 -32.42 -4.15 0.64
CA LEU A 402 -32.81 -2.86 0.06
C LEU A 402 -32.49 -1.67 0.99
N ARG A 403 -31.92 -0.58 0.46
CA ARG A 403 -31.89 0.73 1.12
C ARG A 403 -33.14 1.51 0.72
N HIS A 404 -34.00 1.88 1.66
CA HIS A 404 -35.03 2.88 1.40
C HIS A 404 -34.46 4.30 1.59
N SER A 405 -34.58 5.10 0.54
CA SER A 405 -34.47 6.56 0.53
C SER A 405 -35.79 7.15 1.03
N VAL A 406 -35.76 8.01 2.04
CA VAL A 406 -36.95 8.75 2.52
C VAL A 406 -36.97 10.12 1.84
N ALA A 407 -37.90 10.33 0.92
CA ALA A 407 -38.32 11.66 0.50
C ALA A 407 -39.56 12.06 1.31
N GLN A 408 -39.48 13.17 2.05
CA GLN A 408 -40.60 13.78 2.78
C GLN A 408 -41.50 14.57 1.84
N LEU A 409 -42.82 14.62 2.13
CA LEU A 409 -43.74 15.77 2.01
C LEU A 409 -45.12 15.41 2.65
N PRO A 410 -46.05 16.35 2.94
CA PRO A 410 -46.53 16.60 4.31
C PRO A 410 -48.03 16.34 4.57
N SER A 411 -48.39 16.23 5.85
CA SER A 411 -49.60 16.76 6.54
C SER A 411 -50.24 15.80 7.56
N SER A 412 -50.48 16.34 8.75
CA SER A 412 -51.06 15.77 10.01
C SER A 412 -52.57 15.41 9.88
N PRO A 413 -53.30 14.87 10.91
CA PRO A 413 -52.89 14.52 12.28
C PRO A 413 -53.45 13.18 12.88
N ILE A 414 -52.78 12.72 13.95
CA ILE A 414 -53.25 11.86 15.07
C ILE A 414 -53.57 10.37 14.79
N LEU A 415 -52.68 9.48 15.25
CA LEU A 415 -53.01 8.43 16.24
C LEU A 415 -51.72 7.87 16.87
N HIS A 416 -51.59 7.99 18.19
CA HIS A 416 -50.59 7.25 18.97
C HIS A 416 -51.02 5.78 19.05
N ILE A 417 -50.30 4.86 18.41
CA ILE A 417 -50.33 3.43 18.76
C ILE A 417 -48.91 2.86 18.74
N TYR A 418 -48.64 2.07 19.76
CA TYR A 418 -47.36 1.50 20.17
C TYR A 418 -46.67 0.60 19.12
N GLN A 419 -45.35 0.72 19.15
CA GLN A 419 -44.31 -0.24 18.77
C GLN A 419 -44.73 -1.73 18.77
N THR A 420 -44.60 -2.40 17.62
CA THR A 420 -44.14 -3.79 17.49
C THR A 420 -43.57 -4.00 16.09
N ASP A 421 -42.28 -4.34 16.01
CA ASP A 421 -41.57 -4.73 14.79
C ASP A 421 -42.16 -6.04 14.22
N LEU A 422 -42.63 -6.03 12.97
CA LEU A 422 -42.95 -7.24 12.22
C LEU A 422 -42.16 -7.27 10.91
N TYR A 423 -41.22 -8.20 10.81
CA TYR A 423 -40.46 -8.51 9.59
C TYR A 423 -41.37 -9.15 8.54
N VAL A 424 -41.37 -8.61 7.32
CA VAL A 424 -42.05 -9.19 6.14
C VAL A 424 -41.08 -10.17 5.46
N ARG A 425 -41.49 -11.43 5.26
CA ARG A 425 -40.77 -12.45 4.50
C ARG A 425 -41.72 -12.96 3.41
N VAL A 426 -41.41 -12.68 2.14
CA VAL A 426 -42.18 -13.15 0.98
C VAL A 426 -41.50 -14.42 0.45
N LEU A 427 -42.23 -15.53 0.38
CA LEU A 427 -41.87 -16.66 -0.48
C LEU A 427 -42.44 -16.37 -1.87
N LEU A 428 -41.59 -16.37 -2.89
CA LEU A 428 -41.99 -16.52 -4.29
C LEU A 428 -42.06 -18.03 -4.57
N LEU A 429 -43.15 -18.50 -5.20
CA LEU A 429 -43.21 -19.81 -5.85
C LEU A 429 -42.43 -19.76 -7.16
#